data_AF-M5PS08-F1
#
_entry.id   AF-M5PS08-F1
#
_cell.length_a   1.000
_cell.length_b   1.000
_cell.length_c   1.000
_cell.angle_alpha   90.00
_cell.angle_beta   90.00
_cell.angle_gamma   90.00
#
_symmetry.space_group_name_H-M   'P 1'
#
loop_
_entity.id
_entity.type
_entity.pdbx_description
1 polymer ?
#
loop_
_entity_poly.entity_id
_entity_poly.type
_entity_poly.pdbx_seq_one_letter_code
_entity_poly.pdbx_strand_id
1 'polypeptide(L)' 'MKIAVEITIFGHVFSEVVDYPGTPKSHAEVIQWLIRQTDFKWVNYEEASTEDKMVYHLEPDIKH' A
#
# COMPACT_ATOMS: atom_id res chain seq x y z
N MET A 1 0.56 -4.41 -22.15
CA MET A 1 2.04 -4.38 -22.17
C MET A 1 2.52 -4.75 -20.78
N LYS A 2 3.66 -5.43 -20.60
CA LYS A 2 4.18 -5.70 -19.26
C LYS A 2 5.09 -4.57 -18.80
N ILE A 3 4.92 -4.13 -17.55
CA ILE A 3 5.82 -3.19 -16.88
C ILE A 3 6.29 -3.81 -15.56
N ALA A 4 7.52 -3.50 -15.15
CA ALA A 4 8.02 -3.84 -13.82
C ALA A 4 7.77 -2.64 -12.90
N VAL A 5 7.22 -2.90 -11.72
CA VAL A 5 6.94 -1.90 -10.69
C VAL A 5 7.67 -2.31 -9.43
N GLU A 6 8.29 -1.34 -8.76
CA GLU A 6 8.88 -1.50 -7.43
C GLU A 6 8.39 -0.36 -6.54
N ILE A 7 7.88 -0.71 -5.35
CA ILE A 7 7.37 0.22 -4.36
C ILE A 7 8.05 -0.06 -3.03
N THR A 8 8.65 0.95 -2.42
CA THR A 8 9.29 0.86 -1.10
C THR A 8 8.50 1.64 -0.06
N ILE A 9 7.99 0.97 0.98
CA ILE A 9 7.20 1.56 2.06
C ILE A 9 7.76 1.07 3.41
N PHE A 10 8.13 2.01 4.29
CA PHE A 10 8.71 1.71 5.63
C PHE A 10 9.87 0.70 5.61
N GLY A 11 10.70 0.70 4.55
CA GLY A 11 11.82 -0.23 4.38
C GLY A 11 11.45 -1.59 3.79
N HIS A 12 10.17 -1.84 3.53
CA HIS A 12 9.68 -3.02 2.81
C HIS A 12 9.62 -2.71 1.32
N VAL A 13 10.17 -3.62 0.50
CA VAL A 13 10.18 -3.51 -0.96
C VAL A 13 9.17 -4.50 -1.54
N PHE A 14 8.29 -4.00 -2.39
CA PHE A 14 7.31 -4.77 -3.15
C PHE A 14 7.62 -4.61 -4.64
N SER A 15 7.94 -5.70 -5.32
CA SER A 15 8.28 -5.69 -6.74
C SER A 15 7.42 -6.68 -7.51
N GLU A 16 6.77 -6.22 -8.59
CA GLU A 16 5.88 -7.05 -9.40
C GLU A 16 5.93 -6.65 -10.88
N VAL A 17 5.74 -7.65 -11.76
CA VAL A 17 5.56 -7.41 -13.20
C VAL A 17 4.07 -7.50 -13.50
N VAL A 18 3.48 -6.39 -13.94
CA VAL A 18 2.03 -6.24 -14.14
C VAL A 18 1.69 -5.94 -15.58
N ASP A 19 0.46 -6.28 -15.98
CA ASP A 19 -0.10 -5.92 -17.27
C ASP A 19 -0.65 -4.48 -17.23
N TYR A 20 0.05 -3.58 -17.91
CA TYR A 20 -0.33 -2.18 -18.06
C TYR A 20 -1.21 -1.97 -19.32
N PRO A 21 -2.29 -1.18 -19.21
CA PRO A 21 -3.14 -0.85 -20.35
C PRO A 21 -2.43 0.16 -21.28
N GLY A 22 -2.01 -0.31 -22.45
CA GLY A 22 -1.34 0.53 -23.45
C GLY A 22 0.14 0.77 -23.16
N THR A 23 0.62 1.95 -23.54
CA THR A 23 2.04 2.36 -23.40
C THR A 23 2.15 3.49 -22.38
N PRO A 24 2.94 3.33 -21.29
CA PRO A 24 3.15 4.38 -20.31
C PRO A 24 3.73 5.65 -20.95
N LYS A 25 3.13 6.82 -20.71
CA LYS A 25 3.69 8.08 -21.22
C LYS A 25 4.56 8.80 -20.20
N SER A 26 4.37 8.51 -18.91
CA SER A 26 5.16 9.09 -17.83
C SER A 26 5.11 8.25 -16.56
N HIS A 27 6.10 8.42 -15.67
CA HIS A 27 6.10 7.81 -14.34
C HIS A 27 4.88 8.24 -13.50
N ALA A 28 4.48 9.52 -13.57
CA ALA A 28 3.34 10.04 -12.82
C ALA A 28 2.02 9.35 -13.21
N GLU A 29 1.82 9.08 -14.49
CA GLU A 29 0.66 8.33 -14.99
C GLU A 29 0.61 6.91 -14.42
N VAL A 30 1.75 6.21 -14.42
CA VAL A 30 1.83 4.84 -13.87
C VAL A 30 1.54 4.83 -12.37
N ILE A 31 2.05 5.80 -11.61
CA ILE A 31 1.75 5.94 -10.17
C ILE A 31 0.25 6.18 -9.95
N GLN A 32 -0.37 7.08 -10.72
CA GLN A 32 -1.80 7.34 -10.63
C GLN A 32 -2.64 6.09 -10.98
N TRP A 33 -2.21 5.31 -11.97
CA TRP A 33 -2.83 4.05 -12.30
C TRP A 33 -2.70 3.03 -11.16
N LEU A 34 -1.52 2.87 -10.57
CA LEU A 34 -1.28 1.98 -9.43
C LEU A 34 -2.15 2.34 -8.23
N ILE A 35 -2.22 3.63 -7.87
CA ILE A 35 -3.07 4.10 -6.77
C ILE A 35 -4.53 3.71 -6.98
N ARG A 36 -5.03 3.74 -8.23
CA ARG A 36 -6.40 3.31 -8.55
C ARG A 36 -6.62 1.79 -8.44
N GLN A 37 -5.56 0.99 -8.45
CA GLN A 37 -5.64 -0.47 -8.24
C GLN A 37 -5.54 -0.85 -6.75
N THR A 38 -5.09 0.07 -5.89
CA THR A 38 -4.83 -0.20 -4.49
C THR A 38 -6.01 0.23 -3.61
N ASP A 39 -6.59 -0.69 -2.85
CA ASP A 39 -7.50 -0.34 -1.74
C ASP A 39 -6.65 0.07 -0.52
N PHE A 40 -6.10 1.28 -0.55
CA PHE A 40 -5.30 1.83 0.55
C PHE A 40 -6.22 2.44 1.60
N LYS A 41 -6.25 1.84 2.79
CA LYS A 41 -6.95 2.38 3.97
C LYS A 41 -5.93 2.82 5.01
N TRP A 42 -6.20 3.96 5.63
CA TRP A 42 -5.42 4.47 6.76
C TRP A 42 -6.39 4.98 7.82
N VAL A 43 -5.96 4.94 9.07
CA VAL A 43 -6.68 5.55 10.20
C VAL A 43 -5.70 6.34 11.04
N ASN A 44 -6.14 7.46 11.61
CA ASN A 44 -5.37 8.09 12.69
C ASN A 44 -5.42 7.17 13.90
N TYR A 45 -4.30 6.54 14.26
CA TYR A 45 -4.27 5.59 15.36
C TYR A 45 -4.75 6.20 16.68
N GLU A 46 -4.46 7.47 16.98
CA GLU A 46 -4.86 8.08 18.25
C GLU A 46 -6.38 8.23 18.37
N GLU A 47 -7.02 8.62 17.27
CA GLU A 47 -8.45 8.90 17.17
C GLU A 47 -9.28 7.73 16.64
N ALA A 48 -8.63 6.62 16.28
CA ALA A 48 -9.29 5.42 15.75
C ALA A 48 -10.25 4.80 16.77
N SER A 49 -11.34 4.23 16.26
CA SER A 49 -12.26 3.42 17.07
C SER A 49 -11.54 2.20 17.65
N THR A 50 -12.09 1.60 18.71
CA THR A 50 -11.48 0.38 19.30
C THR A 50 -11.45 -0.77 18.29
N GLU A 51 -12.50 -0.89 17.46
CA GLU A 51 -12.56 -1.89 16.39
C GLU A 51 -11.45 -1.69 15.35
N ASP A 52 -11.22 -0.45 14.90
CA ASP A 52 -10.14 -0.15 13.95
C ASP A 52 -8.76 -0.43 14.56
N LYS A 53 -8.54 -0.09 15.84
CA LYS A 53 -7.29 -0.37 16.55
C LYS A 53 -6.97 -1.87 16.63
N MET A 54 -7.99 -2.72 16.80
CA MET A 54 -7.84 -4.17 16.85
C MET A 54 -7.43 -4.76 15.48
N VAL A 55 -7.93 -4.19 14.38
CA VAL A 55 -7.57 -4.63 13.01
C VAL A 55 -6.07 -4.43 12.71
N TYR A 56 -5.45 -3.41 13.29
CA TYR A 56 -4.02 -3.14 13.09
C TYR A 56 -3.08 -3.94 14.00
N HIS A 57 -3.57 -4.90 14.80
CA HIS A 57 -2.77 -5.81 15.62
C HIS A 57 -1.57 -5.14 16.33
N LEU A 58 -1.77 -3.96 16.91
CA LEU A 58 -0.86 -3.44 17.93
C LEU A 58 -1.33 -4.00 19.28
N GLU A 59 -1.29 -5.33 19.47
CA GLU A 59 -1.38 -5.86 20.83
C GLU A 59 -0.11 -5.43 21.58
N PRO A 60 -0.23 -4.65 22.67
CA PRO A 60 0.87 -4.43 23.59
C PRO A 60 0.82 -5.54 24.62
N ASP A 61 1.26 -6.75 24.28
CA ASP A 61 1.45 -7.82 25.27
C ASP A 61 2.23 -8.98 24.62
N ILE A 62 3.20 -9.65 25.23
CA ILE A 62 3.28 -10.03 26.64
C ILE A 62 4.76 -10.18 27.04
N LYS A 63 5.20 -9.50 28.10
CA LYS A 63 5.96 -10.16 29.18
C LYS A 63 5.52 -9.57 30.52
N HIS A 64 4.73 -10.38 31.23
CA HIS A 64 4.55 -10.34 32.68
C HIS A 64 5.89 -10.32 33.43
#